data_AF-A0A382XV03-F1
#
_entry.id   AF-A0A382XV03-F1
#
_cell.length_a   1.000
_cell.length_b   1.000
_cell.length_c   1.000
_cell.angle_alpha   90.00
_cell.angle_beta   90.00
_cell.angle_gamma   90.00
#
_symmetry.space_group_name_H-M   'P 1'
#
loop_
_entity.id
_entity.type
_entity.pdbx_description
1 polymer ?
#
loop_
_entity_poly.entity_id
_entity_poly.type
_entity_poly.pdbx_seq_one_letter_code
_entity_poly.pdbx_strand_id
1 'polypeptide(L)'
;MSLKIFLPITILVLFSQTVFSHESECLNSGNTEYSRPCIERLIPRSLDPINRNMMQPSVVKVSNQYSVSGSLTQDNRPVIVVIGASGRTGRLVLEGLAKRDLRIRALSRDIAKASADIVGNYEWVFADVTQPESLVMALQDSDIIISTIGAKPGRGVDGPESVVHKGVINLVDEAKRAGTRH
;
A
#
# COMPACT_ATOMS: atom_id res chain seq x y z
N MET A 1 11.35 -56.43 -9.92
CA MET A 1 10.29 -55.74 -9.14
C MET A 1 10.98 -54.89 -8.08
N SER A 2 11.60 -53.80 -8.50
CA SER A 2 11.20 -52.39 -8.30
C SER A 2 11.33 -51.91 -6.85
N LEU A 3 12.53 -51.43 -6.51
CA LEU A 3 12.91 -50.80 -5.24
C LEU A 3 13.09 -49.26 -5.42
N LYS A 4 12.25 -48.65 -6.24
CA LYS A 4 12.16 -47.19 -6.40
C LYS A 4 10.67 -46.84 -6.36
N ILE A 5 10.34 -45.68 -5.81
CA ILE A 5 8.98 -45.14 -5.56
C ILE A 5 8.51 -45.32 -4.09
N PHE A 6 9.28 -44.83 -3.11
CA PHE A 6 8.70 -44.43 -1.81
C PHE A 6 9.34 -43.17 -1.21
N LEU A 7 10.24 -42.50 -1.94
CA LEU A 7 10.98 -41.33 -1.45
C LEU A 7 10.59 -39.94 -2.01
N PRO A 8 9.37 -39.65 -2.51
CA PRO A 8 8.99 -38.24 -2.72
C PRO A 8 7.84 -37.75 -1.83
N ILE A 9 7.23 -38.59 -0.98
CA ILE A 9 6.02 -38.18 -0.23
C ILE A 9 6.37 -37.59 1.15
N THR A 10 7.46 -38.03 1.79
CA THR A 10 7.88 -37.50 3.10
C THR A 10 8.51 -36.10 3.05
N ILE A 11 8.96 -35.63 1.88
CA ILE A 11 9.48 -34.27 1.71
C ILE A 11 8.36 -33.24 1.42
N LEU A 12 7.20 -33.68 0.91
CA LEU A 12 6.10 -32.79 0.55
C LEU A 12 5.24 -32.35 1.75
N VAL A 13 5.31 -33.06 2.88
CA VAL A 13 4.56 -32.74 4.11
C VAL A 13 5.32 -31.78 5.04
N LEU A 14 6.64 -31.66 4.90
CA LEU A 14 7.48 -30.82 5.76
C LEU A 14 7.56 -29.34 5.36
N PHE A 15 7.02 -28.95 4.20
CA PHE A 15 6.97 -27.54 3.75
C PHE A 15 5.57 -26.91 3.71
N SER A 16 4.53 -27.61 4.17
CA SER A 16 3.13 -27.14 4.03
C SER A 16 2.51 -26.48 5.26
N GLN A 17 3.25 -26.26 6.34
CA GLN A 17 2.77 -25.50 7.51
C GLN A 17 4.03 -24.85 8.10
N THR A 18 4.30 -23.56 7.90
CA THR A 18 3.83 -22.52 8.82
C THR A 18 3.74 -21.17 8.11
N VAL A 19 2.61 -20.90 7.46
CA VAL A 19 2.12 -19.52 7.39
C VAL A 19 1.58 -19.23 8.79
N PHE A 20 2.44 -18.74 9.68
CA PHE A 20 1.99 -18.22 10.96
C PHE A 20 1.12 -17.00 10.66
N SER A 21 -0.20 -17.21 10.73
CA SER A 21 -1.16 -16.13 10.86
C SER A 21 -0.78 -15.35 12.12
N HIS A 22 -0.75 -14.02 12.06
CA HIS A 22 -0.43 -13.12 13.18
C HIS A 22 -1.25 -13.40 14.47
N GLU A 23 -2.34 -14.17 14.36
CA GLU A 23 -3.18 -14.62 15.49
C GLU A 23 -2.46 -15.50 16.52
N SER A 24 -1.49 -16.33 16.11
CA SER A 24 -0.83 -17.24 17.06
C SER A 24 0.09 -16.53 18.06
N GLU A 25 0.49 -15.29 17.77
CA GLU A 25 1.25 -14.46 18.71
C GLU A 25 0.35 -13.77 19.75
N CYS A 26 -0.97 -13.74 19.54
CA CYS A 26 -1.91 -13.01 20.38
C CYS A 26 -2.74 -13.91 21.32
N LEU A 27 -2.84 -15.20 21.02
CA LEU A 27 -3.58 -16.18 21.83
C LEU A 27 -2.60 -17.03 22.65
N ASN A 28 -2.57 -16.79 23.96
CA ASN A 28 -1.85 -17.68 24.86
C ASN A 28 -2.71 -18.92 25.11
N SER A 29 -2.24 -20.10 24.69
CA SER A 29 -2.92 -21.38 24.86
C SER A 29 -2.96 -21.77 26.34
N GLY A 30 -3.89 -21.18 27.09
CA GLY A 30 -4.08 -21.48 28.51
C GLY A 30 -4.99 -20.53 29.27
N ASN A 31 -5.28 -19.33 28.75
CA ASN A 31 -6.21 -18.39 29.37
C ASN A 31 -6.98 -17.61 28.28
N THR A 32 -8.25 -17.28 28.55
CA THR A 32 -9.12 -16.46 27.69
C THR A 32 -8.70 -14.98 27.63
N GLU A 33 -7.44 -14.66 27.93
CA GLU A 33 -6.91 -13.31 28.06
C GLU A 33 -5.80 -13.10 27.02
N TYR A 34 -5.96 -12.07 26.20
CA TYR A 34 -5.04 -11.74 25.10
C TYR A 34 -3.66 -11.31 25.63
N SER A 35 -2.58 -11.75 24.98
CA SER A 35 -1.21 -11.35 25.33
C SER A 35 -1.01 -9.83 25.16
N ARG A 36 -0.46 -9.17 26.20
CA ARG A 36 -0.22 -7.70 26.30
C ARG A 36 0.36 -7.01 25.04
N PRO A 37 1.29 -7.61 24.26
CA PRO A 37 1.83 -6.96 23.05
C PRO A 37 0.79 -6.70 21.95
N CYS A 38 -0.32 -7.45 21.93
CA CYS A 38 -1.41 -7.26 20.96
C CYS A 38 -2.44 -6.23 21.44
N ILE A 39 -2.68 -6.12 22.76
CA ILE A 39 -3.57 -5.12 23.34
C ILE A 39 -3.00 -3.70 23.16
N GLU A 40 -1.70 -3.49 23.36
CA GLU A 40 -1.08 -2.15 23.20
C GLU A 40 -1.11 -1.63 21.75
N ARG A 41 -1.22 -2.51 20.75
CA ARG A 41 -1.40 -2.13 19.34
C ARG A 41 -2.86 -1.86 18.96
N LEU A 42 -3.81 -2.42 19.71
CA LEU A 42 -5.26 -2.30 19.47
C LEU A 42 -5.94 -1.27 20.37
N ILE A 43 -5.30 -0.85 21.47
CA ILE A 43 -5.73 0.31 22.24
C ILE A 43 -5.46 1.54 21.35
N PRO A 44 -6.49 2.29 20.88
CA PRO A 44 -6.24 3.59 20.28
C PRO A 44 -5.46 4.39 21.31
N ARG A 45 -4.30 4.96 20.93
CA ARG A 45 -3.46 5.82 21.81
C ARG A 45 -4.40 6.58 22.74
N SER A 46 -4.37 6.29 24.04
CA SER A 46 -5.32 6.95 24.94
C SER A 46 -5.09 8.44 24.77
N LEU A 47 -6.12 9.14 24.28
CA LEU A 47 -6.06 10.58 24.16
C LEU A 47 -5.70 11.09 25.55
N ASP A 48 -4.72 12.00 25.59
CA ASP A 48 -4.30 12.66 26.83
C ASP A 48 -5.55 13.05 27.63
N PRO A 49 -5.67 12.64 28.92
CA PRO A 49 -6.88 12.85 29.70
C PRO A 49 -7.25 14.32 29.85
N ILE A 50 -6.28 15.23 29.68
CA ILE A 50 -6.44 16.68 29.68
C ILE A 50 -6.68 17.19 28.24
N ASN A 51 -6.03 16.61 27.23
CA ASN A 51 -6.19 16.96 25.82
C ASN A 51 -6.94 15.85 25.05
N ARG A 52 -8.27 15.79 25.24
CA ARG A 52 -9.19 14.86 24.56
C ARG A 52 -9.44 15.21 23.10
N ASN A 53 -8.85 16.29 22.62
CA ASN A 53 -8.97 16.65 21.24
C ASN A 53 -8.02 15.71 20.52
N MET A 54 -8.54 14.76 19.72
CA MET A 54 -7.79 14.36 18.53
C MET A 54 -7.30 15.68 17.93
N MET A 55 -5.98 15.90 17.86
CA MET A 55 -5.46 17.08 17.19
C MET A 55 -6.23 17.14 15.89
N GLN A 56 -7.12 18.14 15.77
CA GLN A 56 -7.89 18.32 14.57
C GLN A 56 -6.80 18.41 13.51
N PRO A 57 -6.79 17.51 12.50
CA PRO A 57 -5.65 17.39 11.60
C PRO A 57 -5.34 18.79 11.12
N SER A 58 -4.28 19.35 11.67
CA SER A 58 -3.83 20.66 11.27
C SER A 58 -3.31 20.35 9.90
N VAL A 59 -3.92 20.95 8.88
CA VAL A 59 -3.29 21.01 7.58
C VAL A 59 -1.97 21.73 7.87
N VAL A 60 -0.91 20.94 8.09
CA VAL A 60 0.44 21.41 7.94
C VAL A 60 0.44 21.82 6.48
N LYS A 61 0.20 23.10 6.25
CA LYS A 61 0.59 23.72 5.00
C LYS A 61 2.06 23.39 4.93
N VAL A 62 2.43 22.38 4.14
CA VAL A 62 3.81 22.15 3.75
C VAL A 62 4.18 23.44 3.06
N SER A 63 4.83 24.31 3.83
CA SER A 63 5.00 25.71 3.51
C SER A 63 5.83 25.79 2.24
N ASN A 64 5.23 26.34 1.20
CA ASN A 64 5.90 27.11 0.17
C ASN A 64 7.01 26.48 -0.69
N GLN A 65 7.31 25.19 -0.63
CA GLN A 65 8.17 24.60 -1.68
C GLN A 65 7.43 24.41 -3.02
N TYR A 66 6.10 24.39 -3.00
CA TYR A 66 5.25 24.35 -4.20
C TYR A 66 4.28 25.54 -4.29
N SER A 67 4.53 26.66 -3.60
CA SER A 67 3.90 27.93 -3.97
C SER A 67 4.61 28.45 -5.20
N VAL A 68 4.35 27.84 -6.35
CA VAL A 68 4.91 28.28 -7.62
C VAL A 68 4.06 29.45 -8.09
N SER A 69 4.46 30.67 -7.72
CA SER A 69 3.95 31.92 -8.32
C SER A 69 4.49 32.14 -9.74
N GLY A 70 4.62 31.06 -10.51
CA GLY A 70 5.14 31.06 -11.88
C GLY A 70 4.69 29.79 -12.60
N SER A 71 4.52 29.88 -13.92
CA SER A 71 4.21 28.70 -14.74
C SER A 71 5.33 27.67 -14.59
N LEU A 72 5.03 26.51 -14.01
CA LEU A 72 5.98 25.38 -14.00
C LEU A 72 6.25 24.96 -15.44
N THR A 73 7.53 24.87 -15.82
CA THR A 73 7.91 24.17 -17.05
C THR A 73 7.66 22.67 -16.86
N GLN A 74 7.33 21.94 -17.94
CA GLN A 74 7.01 20.51 -17.93
C GLN A 74 8.01 19.63 -17.13
N ASP A 75 9.29 20.00 -17.15
CA ASP A 75 10.40 19.25 -16.53
C ASP A 75 10.52 19.44 -15.02
N ASN A 76 9.89 20.46 -14.43
CA ASN A 76 10.00 20.76 -12.99
C ASN A 76 8.70 20.52 -12.21
N ARG A 77 7.72 19.86 -12.84
CA ARG A 77 6.45 19.52 -12.19
C ARG A 77 6.59 18.21 -11.41
N PRO A 78 6.11 18.15 -10.16
CA PRO A 78 6.22 16.94 -9.37
C PRO A 78 5.45 15.80 -10.01
N VAL A 79 6.05 14.61 -10.00
CA VAL A 79 5.38 13.35 -10.35
C VAL A 79 4.65 12.84 -9.13
N ILE A 80 3.31 12.89 -9.21
CA ILE A 80 2.43 12.33 -8.18
C ILE A 80 1.97 10.96 -8.63
N VAL A 81 2.34 9.94 -7.86
CA VAL A 81 1.91 8.56 -8.08
C VAL A 81 0.69 8.28 -7.20
N VAL A 82 -0.37 7.75 -7.80
CA VAL A 82 -1.55 7.26 -7.07
C VAL A 82 -1.61 5.74 -7.21
N ILE A 83 -1.48 5.03 -6.10
CA ILE A 83 -1.62 3.57 -6.05
C ILE A 83 -2.96 3.17 -5.46
N GLY A 84 -3.60 2.14 -6.03
CA GLY A 84 -5.02 1.89 -5.83
C GLY A 84 -5.92 2.84 -6.65
N ALA A 85 -5.37 3.48 -7.68
CA ALA A 85 -6.01 4.53 -8.45
C ALA A 85 -7.33 4.10 -9.11
N SER A 86 -7.43 2.84 -9.54
CA SER A 86 -8.65 2.32 -10.18
C SER A 86 -9.79 2.01 -9.19
N GLY A 87 -9.51 2.01 -7.88
CA GLY A 87 -10.48 1.77 -6.82
C GLY A 87 -11.38 2.99 -6.51
N ARG A 88 -12.36 2.80 -5.62
CA ARG A 88 -13.35 3.84 -5.29
C ARG A 88 -12.70 5.14 -4.78
N THR A 89 -11.78 5.02 -3.83
CA THR A 89 -11.09 6.19 -3.25
C THR A 89 -10.08 6.77 -4.24
N GLY A 90 -9.32 5.92 -4.95
CA GLY A 90 -8.35 6.35 -5.94
C GLY A 90 -8.94 7.21 -7.04
N ARG A 91 -10.13 6.87 -7.54
CA ARG A 91 -10.87 7.66 -8.55
C ARG A 91 -11.13 9.10 -8.08
N LEU A 92 -11.62 9.27 -6.84
CA LEU A 92 -11.87 10.58 -6.26
C LEU A 92 -10.58 11.39 -6.08
N VAL A 93 -9.47 10.72 -5.73
CA VAL A 93 -8.15 11.36 -5.67
C VAL A 93 -7.72 11.84 -7.05
N LEU A 94 -7.84 10.99 -8.09
CA LEU A 94 -7.51 11.34 -9.47
C LEU A 94 -8.34 12.52 -9.99
N GLU A 95 -9.65 12.57 -9.69
CA GLU A 95 -10.52 13.69 -10.03
C GLU A 95 -10.10 15.00 -9.34
N GLY A 96 -9.69 14.92 -8.07
CA GLY A 96 -9.19 16.07 -7.31
C GLY A 96 -7.85 16.58 -7.84
N LEU A 97 -6.95 15.68 -8.22
CA LEU A 97 -5.64 16.01 -8.79
C LEU A 97 -5.75 16.55 -10.22
N ALA A 98 -6.66 16.03 -11.05
CA ALA A 98 -6.84 16.46 -12.44
C ALA A 98 -7.29 17.92 -12.59
N LYS A 99 -7.81 18.53 -11.52
CA LYS A 99 -8.13 19.97 -11.47
C LYS A 99 -6.88 20.85 -11.32
N ARG A 100 -5.70 20.23 -11.25
CA ARG A 100 -4.40 20.88 -11.06
C ARG A 100 -3.51 20.50 -12.25
N ASP A 101 -2.62 21.41 -12.64
CA ASP A 101 -1.67 21.18 -13.71
C ASP A 101 -0.45 20.38 -13.21
N LEU A 102 -0.64 19.08 -12.95
CA LEU A 102 0.33 18.18 -12.33
C LEU A 102 0.60 16.96 -13.22
N ARG A 103 1.79 16.35 -13.06
CA ARG A 103 2.11 15.07 -13.68
C ARG A 103 1.59 13.96 -12.77
N ILE A 104 0.59 13.22 -13.26
CA ILE A 104 -0.09 12.20 -12.47
C ILE A 104 0.18 10.83 -13.10
N ARG A 105 0.80 9.95 -12.32
CA ARG A 105 0.98 8.53 -12.65
C ARG A 105 -0.02 7.70 -11.86
N ALA A 106 -0.90 7.00 -12.54
CA ALA A 106 -1.96 6.20 -11.93
C ALA A 106 -1.60 4.71 -12.05
N LEU A 107 -1.56 4.01 -10.91
CA LEU A 107 -1.18 2.60 -10.88
C LEU A 107 -2.40 1.68 -10.81
N SER A 108 -2.42 0.65 -11.65
CA SER A 108 -3.47 -0.38 -11.68
C SER A 108 -2.88 -1.75 -12.02
N ARG A 109 -3.50 -2.81 -11.49
CA ARG A 109 -3.23 -4.19 -11.90
C ARG A 109 -3.80 -4.53 -13.28
N ASP A 110 -4.80 -3.75 -13.72
CA ASP A 110 -5.42 -3.85 -15.05
C ASP A 110 -5.47 -2.44 -15.65
N ILE A 111 -4.47 -2.12 -16.48
CA ILE A 111 -4.34 -0.80 -17.12
C ILE A 111 -5.46 -0.60 -18.15
N ALA A 112 -5.74 -1.62 -18.96
CA ALA A 112 -6.70 -1.51 -20.06
C ALA A 112 -8.09 -1.18 -19.52
N LYS A 113 -8.54 -1.89 -18.49
CA LYS A 113 -9.80 -1.59 -17.82
C LYS A 113 -9.78 -0.23 -17.12
N ALA A 114 -8.72 0.09 -16.38
CA ALA A 114 -8.66 1.33 -15.61
C ALA A 114 -8.69 2.57 -16.52
N SER A 115 -7.93 2.56 -17.62
CA SER A 115 -7.88 3.66 -18.59
C SER A 115 -9.17 3.79 -19.40
N ALA A 116 -9.90 2.69 -19.64
CA ALA A 116 -11.23 2.73 -20.25
C ALA A 116 -12.30 3.31 -19.31
N ASP A 117 -12.26 2.92 -18.02
CA ASP A 117 -13.25 3.33 -17.01
C ASP A 117 -13.05 4.76 -16.49
N ILE A 118 -11.81 5.27 -16.52
CA ILE A 118 -11.41 6.51 -15.85
C ILE A 118 -10.78 7.45 -16.87
N VAL A 119 -11.60 8.39 -17.35
CA VAL A 119 -11.21 9.39 -18.33
C VAL A 119 -10.39 10.50 -17.67
N GLY A 120 -9.20 10.77 -18.20
CA GLY A 120 -8.35 11.88 -17.79
C GLY A 120 -6.94 11.75 -18.36
N ASN A 121 -6.13 12.79 -18.16
CA ASN A 121 -4.73 12.78 -18.57
C ASN A 121 -3.86 12.18 -17.48
N TYR A 122 -3.78 10.85 -17.45
CA TYR A 122 -3.02 10.08 -16.48
C TYR A 122 -2.02 9.17 -17.21
N GLU A 123 -0.79 9.11 -16.69
CA GLU A 123 0.17 8.08 -17.08
C GLU A 123 -0.21 6.78 -16.36
N TRP A 124 -0.89 5.87 -17.06
CA TRP A 124 -1.25 4.57 -16.48
C TRP A 124 -0.07 3.60 -16.54
N VAL A 125 0.32 3.07 -15.38
CA VAL A 125 1.43 2.12 -15.24
C VAL A 125 0.95 0.88 -14.46
N PHE A 126 1.44 -0.29 -14.85
CA PHE A 126 1.14 -1.53 -14.15
C PHE A 126 1.89 -1.56 -12.82
N ALA A 127 1.19 -1.91 -11.75
CA ALA A 127 1.82 -2.24 -10.48
C ALA A 127 0.92 -3.15 -9.65
N ASP A 128 1.55 -4.08 -8.93
CA ASP A 128 0.93 -4.91 -7.91
C ASP A 128 1.82 -4.90 -6.67
N VAL A 129 1.30 -4.41 -5.54
CA VAL A 129 2.07 -4.37 -4.29
C VAL A 129 2.46 -5.76 -3.76
N THR A 130 1.78 -6.81 -4.21
CA THR A 130 2.13 -8.20 -3.89
C THR A 130 3.28 -8.73 -4.74
N GLN A 131 3.71 -7.97 -5.77
CA GLN A 131 4.81 -8.26 -6.69
C GLN A 131 5.82 -7.10 -6.65
N PRO A 132 6.78 -7.10 -5.70
CA PRO A 132 7.68 -5.96 -5.44
C PRO A 132 8.42 -5.44 -6.67
N GLU A 133 8.82 -6.32 -7.58
CA GLU A 133 9.51 -6.00 -8.82
C GLU A 133 8.68 -5.10 -9.76
N SER A 134 7.35 -5.21 -9.70
CA SER A 134 6.45 -4.35 -10.48
C SER A 134 6.47 -2.89 -10.01
N LEU A 135 6.92 -2.63 -8.78
CA LEU A 135 6.95 -1.29 -8.20
C LEU A 135 8.15 -0.46 -8.67
N VAL A 136 9.23 -1.11 -9.11
CA VAL A 136 10.49 -0.42 -9.46
C VAL A 136 10.29 0.64 -10.54
N MET A 137 9.75 0.22 -11.69
CA MET A 137 9.45 1.16 -12.78
C MET A 137 8.25 2.05 -12.46
N ALA A 138 7.29 1.55 -11.68
CA ALA A 138 6.08 2.30 -11.34
C ALA A 138 6.36 3.51 -10.45
N LEU A 139 7.34 3.40 -9.54
CA LEU A 139 7.72 4.45 -8.60
C LEU A 139 8.96 5.24 -9.04
N GLN A 140 9.50 4.95 -10.23
CA GLN A 140 10.67 5.68 -10.73
C GLN A 140 10.37 7.18 -10.84
N ASP A 141 11.28 8.00 -10.31
CA ASP A 141 11.21 9.47 -10.32
C ASP A 141 9.96 10.03 -9.61
N SER A 142 9.32 9.26 -8.72
CA SER A 142 8.16 9.74 -7.99
C SER A 142 8.56 10.71 -6.88
N ASP A 143 7.88 11.86 -6.83
CA ASP A 143 8.09 12.85 -5.78
C ASP A 143 7.14 12.64 -4.60
N ILE A 144 5.89 12.25 -4.91
CA ILE A 144 4.80 12.08 -3.94
C ILE A 144 4.04 10.80 -4.28
N ILE A 145 3.83 9.93 -3.30
CA ILE A 145 2.98 8.74 -3.43
C ILE A 145 1.73 8.88 -2.57
N ILE A 146 0.56 8.77 -3.21
CA ILE A 146 -0.73 8.69 -2.53
C ILE A 146 -1.21 7.24 -2.58
N SER A 147 -1.19 6.56 -1.43
CA SER A 147 -1.73 5.21 -1.30
C SER A 147 -3.21 5.22 -0.98
N THR A 148 -3.99 4.60 -1.86
CA THR A 148 -5.42 4.31 -1.66
C THR A 148 -5.70 2.80 -1.71
N ILE A 149 -4.66 2.00 -1.51
CA ILE A 149 -4.74 0.53 -1.57
C ILE A 149 -5.69 0.04 -0.49
N GLY A 150 -6.60 -0.85 -0.90
CA GLY A 150 -7.45 -1.59 -0.01
C GLY A 150 -7.60 -3.02 -0.50
N ALA A 151 -7.81 -3.94 0.43
CA ALA A 151 -8.10 -5.33 0.14
C ALA A 151 -9.60 -5.61 0.31
N LYS A 152 -10.11 -6.63 -0.39
CA LYS A 152 -11.41 -7.20 -0.04
C LYS A 152 -11.28 -7.97 1.28
N PRO A 153 -12.32 -8.00 2.13
CA PRO A 153 -12.32 -8.89 3.29
C PRO A 153 -12.13 -10.34 2.86
N GLY A 154 -11.29 -11.08 3.58
CA GLY A 154 -11.00 -12.49 3.27
C GLY A 154 -9.54 -12.86 3.50
N ARG A 155 -9.22 -14.13 3.25
CA ARG A 155 -7.84 -14.65 3.25
C ARG A 155 -7.37 -14.88 1.82
N GLY A 156 -6.05 -14.99 1.64
CA GLY A 156 -5.42 -15.28 0.35
C GLY A 156 -4.70 -14.08 -0.26
N VAL A 157 -4.32 -14.22 -1.54
CA VAL A 157 -3.42 -13.29 -2.24
C VAL A 157 -3.99 -11.86 -2.39
N ASP A 158 -5.33 -11.72 -2.44
CA ASP A 158 -6.04 -10.44 -2.48
C ASP A 158 -6.53 -9.96 -1.11
N GLY A 159 -6.20 -10.69 -0.03
CA GLY A 159 -6.63 -10.40 1.32
C GLY A 159 -5.81 -9.30 2.02
N PRO A 160 -6.28 -8.79 3.17
CA PRO A 160 -5.63 -7.69 3.88
C PRO A 160 -4.18 -7.97 4.28
N GLU A 161 -3.87 -9.20 4.69
CA GLU A 161 -2.51 -9.60 5.07
C GLU A 161 -1.52 -9.47 3.89
N SER A 162 -1.94 -9.89 2.70
CA SER A 162 -1.11 -9.84 1.49
C SER A 162 -0.99 -8.41 0.96
N VAL A 163 -2.13 -7.72 0.83
CA VAL A 163 -2.20 -6.44 0.11
C VAL A 163 -1.93 -5.23 1.01
N VAL A 164 -2.52 -5.21 2.22
CA VAL A 164 -2.46 -4.03 3.11
C VAL A 164 -1.29 -4.11 4.08
N HIS A 165 -0.93 -5.31 4.55
CA HIS A 165 0.25 -5.46 5.41
C HIS A 165 1.54 -5.62 4.58
N LYS A 166 1.73 -6.77 3.95
CA LYS A 166 2.96 -7.06 3.18
C LYS A 166 3.13 -6.14 1.98
N GLY A 167 2.05 -5.90 1.23
CA GLY A 167 2.07 -5.04 0.07
C GLY A 167 2.48 -3.60 0.39
N VAL A 168 2.03 -3.05 1.51
CA VAL A 168 2.43 -1.68 1.92
C VAL A 168 3.90 -1.64 2.35
N ILE A 169 4.43 -2.71 2.96
CA ILE A 169 5.88 -2.81 3.24
C ILE A 169 6.67 -2.74 1.92
N ASN A 170 6.29 -3.56 0.93
CA ASN A 170 6.94 -3.54 -0.39
C ASN A 170 6.89 -2.16 -1.05
N LEU A 171 5.73 -1.49 -0.98
CA LEU A 171 5.53 -0.13 -1.47
C LEU A 171 6.47 0.86 -0.80
N VAL A 172 6.55 0.85 0.53
CA VAL A 172 7.39 1.79 1.29
C VAL A 172 8.86 1.53 1.03
N ASP A 173 9.27 0.28 0.93
CA ASP A 173 10.67 -0.07 0.64
C ASP A 173 11.10 0.39 -0.74
N GLU A 174 10.25 0.19 -1.76
CA GLU A 174 10.55 0.69 -3.11
C GLU A 174 10.47 2.23 -3.18
N ALA A 175 9.51 2.87 -2.52
CA ALA A 175 9.42 4.32 -2.44
C ALA A 175 10.70 4.95 -1.88
N LYS A 176 11.30 4.33 -0.86
CA LYS A 176 12.59 4.74 -0.29
C LYS A 176 13.73 4.56 -1.29
N ARG A 177 13.79 3.42 -2.00
CA ARG A 177 14.82 3.18 -3.02
C ARG A 177 14.73 4.18 -4.17
N ALA A 178 13.52 4.51 -4.59
CA ALA A 178 13.25 5.51 -5.61
C ALA A 178 13.54 6.95 -5.17
N GLY A 179 13.82 7.19 -3.88
CA GLY A 179 14.08 8.54 -3.36
C GLY A 179 12.83 9.42 -3.26
N THR A 180 11.66 8.81 -3.11
CA THR A 180 10.38 9.53 -2.98
C THR A 180 10.39 10.41 -1.74
N ARG A 181 9.93 11.67 -1.87
CA ARG A 181 9.97 12.64 -0.77
C ARG A 181 8.79 12.53 0.18
N HIS A 182 7.60 12.20 -0.33
CA HIS A 182 6.34 12.24 0.42
C HIS A 182 5.43 11.04 0.16
#